data_AF-A0A0L0D699-F1
#
_entry.id   AF-A0A0L0D699-F1
#
_cell.length_a   1.000
_cell.length_b   1.000
_cell.length_c   1.000
_cell.angle_alpha   90.00
_cell.angle_beta   90.00
_cell.angle_gamma   90.00
#
_symmetry.space_group_name_H-M   'P 1'
#
loop_
_entity.id
_entity.type
_entity.pdbx_description
1 polymer ?
#
loop_
_entity_poly.entity_id
_entity_poly.type
_entity_poly.pdbx_seq_one_letter_code
_entity_poly.pdbx_strand_id
1 'polypeptide(L)'
;MLEVAGVNPVRIRKADGATRLVRTGESAELTAGDGFWLVRSLYWIALDGVDWGSSAGNAGRRISGLVPLGDRRGTSSVTGVSLEFAGLFGLDVLGNPDPQASGPEMCGDMVVEDVDAAFAQLAQDEALARKLAQDEKAAAPLPPLPEAQVQMAEDEALARALAEAEAEAEAEALRLEADRKMAAALEAALQKELANPRDVATLADAFVQRIFESMTKMGKSILKLQKLSSEVLETKFEVKWNEYMAVYGADSEEARPRLAFHGTRSSALASIAAKGLVVPGTEPGVKHRTDSGWYGRGVYFSPNFSVASAYASNSQVIVAAVVRGRVLSIPASDSTTYRGQPCEPGYDSHEAGNEWIMFQAEQILPLFLLTFAHGKRADGWAPEYLPGANALEKFEAKVAAKKKARKRKRAAIPLNMSPEEIAASPLNALTVAELKDELAARL
;
A
#
# COMPACT_ATOMS: atom_id res chain seq x y z
N MET A 1 33.32 13.31 -25.54
CA MET A 1 32.33 14.37 -25.24
C MET A 1 31.05 13.66 -24.81
N LEU A 2 30.45 14.02 -23.67
CA LEU A 2 29.18 13.45 -23.22
C LEU A 2 28.06 14.40 -23.63
N GLU A 3 27.08 13.90 -24.38
CA GLU A 3 25.87 14.64 -24.76
C GLU A 3 24.66 14.01 -24.07
N VAL A 4 23.87 14.83 -23.38
CA VAL A 4 22.71 14.36 -22.61
C VAL A 4 21.43 14.60 -23.40
N ALA A 5 20.87 13.51 -23.94
CA ALA A 5 19.55 13.50 -24.57
C ALA A 5 18.49 12.99 -23.58
N GLY A 6 17.45 13.80 -23.32
CA GLY A 6 16.36 13.47 -22.38
C GLY A 6 15.90 14.68 -21.57
N VAL A 7 14.76 14.63 -20.89
CA VAL A 7 14.11 15.83 -20.29
C VAL A 7 14.71 16.27 -18.94
N ASN A 8 15.59 15.46 -18.34
CA ASN A 8 16.12 15.69 -16.99
C ASN A 8 17.64 15.88 -16.98
N PRO A 9 18.16 16.82 -16.17
CA PRO A 9 19.59 17.09 -16.08
C PRO A 9 20.35 15.95 -15.37
N VAL A 10 21.56 15.64 -15.85
CA VAL A 10 22.42 14.58 -15.30
C VAL A 10 23.50 15.19 -14.42
N ARG A 11 23.70 14.65 -13.20
CA ARG A 11 24.77 15.08 -12.30
C ARG A 11 26.01 14.20 -12.50
N ILE A 12 27.09 14.82 -12.95
CA ILE A 12 28.42 14.20 -13.10
C ILE A 12 29.25 14.54 -11.87
N ARG A 13 29.90 13.54 -11.26
CA ARG A 13 30.87 13.75 -10.18
C ARG A 13 32.26 13.28 -10.60
N LYS A 14 33.23 14.19 -10.48
CA LYS A 14 34.66 13.91 -10.67
C LYS A 14 35.25 13.19 -9.44
N ALA A 15 36.35 12.50 -9.63
CA ALA A 15 37.09 11.81 -8.57
C ALA A 15 37.58 12.76 -7.45
N ASP A 16 37.87 14.03 -7.79
CA ASP A 16 38.22 15.08 -6.82
C ASP A 16 37.04 15.56 -5.96
N GLY A 17 35.84 15.02 -6.21
CA GLY A 17 34.61 15.35 -5.50
C GLY A 17 33.79 16.46 -6.15
N ALA A 18 34.30 17.15 -7.16
CA ALA A 18 33.56 18.21 -7.86
C ALA A 18 32.35 17.65 -8.60
N THR A 19 31.20 18.30 -8.46
CA THR A 19 29.97 17.92 -9.14
C THR A 19 29.53 18.97 -10.15
N ARG A 20 29.17 18.54 -11.36
CA ARG A 20 28.55 19.39 -12.38
C ARG A 20 27.21 18.79 -12.78
N LEU A 21 26.19 19.64 -12.87
CA LEU A 21 24.90 19.28 -13.44
C LEU A 21 24.93 19.66 -14.93
N VAL A 22 24.69 18.70 -15.82
CA VAL A 22 24.63 18.90 -17.29
C VAL A 22 23.18 18.81 -17.71
N ARG A 23 22.66 19.88 -18.31
CA ARG A 23 21.27 19.97 -18.74
C ARG A 23 21.08 19.36 -20.13
N THR A 24 19.83 19.08 -20.48
CA THR A 24 19.43 18.62 -21.81
C THR A 24 19.96 19.54 -22.91
N GLY A 25 20.65 18.98 -23.90
CA GLY A 25 21.25 19.74 -25.00
C GLY A 25 22.59 20.40 -24.67
N GLU A 26 23.11 20.26 -23.45
CA GLU A 26 24.48 20.64 -23.13
C GLU A 26 25.44 19.47 -23.39
N SER A 27 26.61 19.78 -23.93
CA SER A 27 27.73 18.86 -24.04
C SER A 27 28.76 19.12 -22.93
N ALA A 28 29.34 18.05 -22.40
CA ALA A 28 30.45 18.13 -21.46
C ALA A 28 31.69 17.45 -22.05
N GLU A 29 32.79 18.19 -22.12
CA GLU A 29 34.10 17.60 -22.39
C GLU A 29 34.60 16.87 -21.15
N LEU A 30 34.92 15.59 -21.33
CA LEU A 30 35.55 14.75 -20.32
C LEU A 30 36.97 14.46 -20.83
N THR A 31 37.98 14.93 -20.10
CA THR A 31 39.39 14.68 -20.40
C THR A 31 39.83 13.32 -19.85
N ALA A 32 40.65 12.59 -20.61
CA ALA A 32 41.19 11.31 -20.18
C ALA A 32 42.08 11.49 -18.94
N GLY A 33 41.79 10.74 -17.87
CA GLY A 33 42.51 10.81 -16.58
C GLY A 33 41.62 11.21 -15.40
N ASP A 34 40.48 11.84 -15.67
CA ASP A 34 39.48 12.13 -14.64
C ASP A 34 38.66 10.85 -14.39
N GLY A 35 38.82 10.19 -13.23
CA GLY A 35 37.88 9.15 -12.83
C GLY A 35 36.50 9.76 -12.60
N PHE A 36 35.43 9.19 -13.16
CA PHE A 36 34.06 9.67 -12.97
C PHE A 36 33.15 8.57 -12.43
N TRP A 37 32.20 8.98 -11.60
CA TRP A 37 31.11 8.12 -11.14
C TRP A 37 29.79 8.68 -11.67
N LEU A 38 29.08 7.89 -12.48
CA LEU A 38 27.72 8.20 -12.91
C LEU A 38 26.75 7.75 -11.82
N VAL A 39 26.09 8.70 -11.17
CA VAL A 39 25.05 8.40 -10.18
C VAL A 39 23.77 8.09 -10.95
N ARG A 40 23.39 6.81 -10.94
CA ARG A 40 22.34 6.20 -11.78
C ARG A 40 21.04 7.01 -11.83
N SER A 41 20.61 7.34 -13.05
CA SER A 41 19.19 7.42 -13.43
C SER A 41 19.02 6.47 -14.63
N LEU A 42 17.96 5.66 -14.62
CA LEU A 42 17.72 4.51 -15.49
C LEU A 42 17.50 4.88 -16.97
N TYR A 43 18.54 5.08 -17.80
CA TYR A 43 18.38 5.09 -19.28
C TYR A 43 19.65 4.64 -20.04
N TRP A 44 19.45 4.20 -21.29
CA TRP A 44 20.47 3.73 -22.23
C TRP A 44 21.33 4.90 -22.75
N ILE A 45 22.65 4.72 -22.81
CA ILE A 45 23.59 5.69 -23.38
C ILE A 45 24.20 5.08 -24.64
N ALA A 46 24.04 5.74 -25.78
CA ALA A 46 24.79 5.43 -27.00
C ALA A 46 26.15 6.12 -26.90
N LEU A 47 27.23 5.34 -26.94
CA LEU A 47 28.59 5.87 -27.04
C LEU A 47 29.03 5.77 -28.50
N ASP A 48 28.99 6.89 -29.23
CA ASP A 48 29.61 6.97 -30.55
C ASP A 48 31.12 7.23 -30.40
N GLY A 49 31.93 6.35 -30.99
CA GLY A 49 33.29 6.66 -31.42
C GLY A 49 34.36 6.85 -30.33
N VAL A 50 34.50 5.92 -29.38
CA VAL A 50 35.70 5.84 -28.54
C VAL A 50 36.65 4.79 -29.12
N ASP A 51 37.73 5.26 -29.73
CA ASP A 51 38.85 4.46 -30.23
C ASP A 51 39.73 4.02 -29.04
N TRP A 52 39.68 2.74 -28.68
CA TRP A 52 40.58 2.17 -27.68
C TRP A 52 41.83 1.69 -28.42
N GLY A 53 42.85 2.54 -28.47
CA GLY A 53 44.15 2.18 -29.04
C GLY A 53 44.80 1.05 -28.24
N SER A 54 44.60 -0.20 -28.66
CA SER A 54 45.46 -1.33 -28.30
C SER A 54 46.52 -1.50 -29.39
N SER A 55 47.78 -1.42 -29.00
CA SER A 55 48.93 -1.77 -29.81
C SER A 55 48.93 -3.26 -30.18
N ALA A 56 48.41 -3.61 -31.36
CA ALA A 56 48.85 -4.72 -32.22
C ALA A 56 47.90 -4.81 -33.42
N GLY A 57 48.44 -4.81 -34.63
CA GLY A 57 47.68 -4.58 -35.87
C GLY A 57 46.69 -5.69 -36.24
N ASN A 58 45.55 -5.28 -36.79
CA ASN A 58 45.09 -5.76 -38.09
C ASN A 58 43.92 -4.91 -38.62
N ALA A 59 43.81 -4.91 -39.95
CA ALA A 59 43.07 -3.98 -40.79
C ALA A 59 41.59 -3.77 -40.44
N GLY A 60 41.13 -2.53 -40.61
CA GLY A 60 39.78 -2.09 -40.29
C GLY A 60 38.68 -2.48 -41.29
N ARG A 61 37.44 -2.28 -40.85
CA ARG A 61 36.27 -2.04 -41.70
C ARG A 61 35.34 -1.06 -41.00
N ARG A 62 35.14 0.11 -41.60
CA ARG A 62 34.03 1.04 -41.31
C ARG A 62 32.75 0.45 -41.88
N ILE A 63 31.67 0.45 -41.10
CA ILE A 63 30.31 0.34 -41.62
C ILE A 63 29.53 1.53 -41.06
N SER A 64 29.16 2.43 -41.95
CA SER A 64 28.23 3.54 -41.71
C SER A 64 27.02 3.32 -42.61
N GLY A 65 25.81 3.40 -42.05
CA GLY A 65 24.58 3.33 -42.83
C GLY A 65 23.34 3.63 -41.99
N LEU A 66 22.77 4.82 -42.18
CA LEU A 66 21.37 5.16 -41.89
C LEU A 66 20.51 4.63 -43.05
N VAL A 67 19.37 4.00 -42.76
CA VAL A 67 18.32 3.71 -43.75
C VAL A 67 16.96 4.14 -43.17
N PRO A 68 16.16 4.95 -43.89
CA PRO A 68 14.85 5.41 -43.43
C PRO A 68 13.74 4.37 -43.66
N LEU A 69 12.74 4.39 -42.78
CA LEU A 69 11.50 3.62 -42.87
C LEU A 69 10.65 4.09 -44.05
N GLY A 70 10.39 3.17 -44.99
CA GLY A 70 9.49 3.41 -46.12
C GLY A 70 9.11 2.12 -46.87
N ASP A 71 7.93 1.60 -46.52
CA ASP A 71 7.01 0.78 -47.31
C ASP A 71 7.31 -0.69 -47.69
N ARG A 72 6.20 -1.39 -47.91
CA ARG A 72 5.87 -2.82 -47.75
C ARG A 72 6.37 -3.78 -48.84
N ARG A 73 6.31 -5.05 -48.43
CA ARG A 73 6.20 -6.34 -49.17
C ARG A 73 7.52 -7.06 -49.41
N GLY A 74 7.65 -8.21 -48.74
CA GLY A 74 8.66 -9.21 -49.08
C GLY A 74 8.91 -10.16 -47.91
N THR A 75 8.30 -11.34 -47.97
CA THR A 75 8.67 -12.49 -47.13
C THR A 75 10.04 -13.01 -47.55
N SER A 76 11.02 -12.97 -46.65
CA SER A 76 12.19 -13.84 -46.71
C SER A 76 12.78 -14.04 -45.31
N SER A 77 12.85 -15.32 -44.93
CA SER A 77 13.57 -15.82 -43.77
C SER A 77 15.07 -15.65 -43.97
N VAL A 78 15.77 -15.08 -42.97
CA VAL A 78 17.23 -15.18 -42.86
C VAL A 78 17.56 -15.87 -41.54
N THR A 79 18.10 -17.07 -41.68
CA THR A 79 18.76 -17.88 -40.66
C THR A 79 20.16 -17.32 -40.33
N GLY A 80 20.47 -17.26 -39.04
CA GLY A 80 21.83 -17.46 -38.51
C GLY A 80 22.80 -16.29 -38.56
N VAL A 81 23.01 -15.64 -37.41
CA VAL A 81 24.31 -15.09 -37.02
C VAL A 81 24.57 -15.48 -35.57
N SER A 82 25.56 -16.36 -35.39
CA SER A 82 26.13 -16.72 -34.10
C SER A 82 27.23 -15.71 -33.77
N LEU A 83 27.22 -15.15 -32.55
CA LEU A 83 28.32 -14.34 -32.01
C LEU A 83 28.92 -15.12 -30.84
N GLU A 84 30.09 -15.70 -31.09
CA GLU A 84 30.95 -16.29 -30.06
C GLU A 84 31.61 -15.17 -29.26
N PHE A 85 31.47 -15.22 -27.93
CA PHE A 85 32.36 -14.51 -27.01
C PHE A 85 33.22 -15.56 -26.28
N ALA A 86 34.51 -15.58 -26.63
CA ALA A 86 35.55 -16.22 -25.84
C ALA A 86 35.79 -15.38 -24.56
N GLY A 87 35.83 -16.05 -23.42
CA GLY A 87 35.61 -15.46 -22.10
C GLY A 87 36.79 -14.77 -21.44
N LEU A 88 36.52 -14.24 -20.24
CA LEU A 88 37.37 -14.40 -19.05
C LEU A 88 36.58 -13.97 -17.80
N PHE A 89 36.87 -14.63 -16.68
CA PHE A 89 36.28 -14.55 -15.33
C PHE A 89 35.13 -15.51 -15.04
N GLY A 90 35.51 -16.59 -14.36
CA GLY A 90 34.63 -17.61 -13.84
C GLY A 90 33.94 -17.17 -12.55
N LEU A 91 32.75 -17.74 -12.38
CA LEU A 91 32.10 -17.91 -11.10
C LEU A 91 31.20 -19.14 -11.23
N ASP A 92 31.59 -20.20 -10.53
CA ASP A 92 30.80 -21.41 -10.33
C ASP A 92 29.50 -21.07 -9.62
N VAL A 93 28.37 -21.37 -10.26
CA VAL A 93 27.13 -21.71 -9.55
C VAL A 93 26.54 -22.95 -10.20
N LEU A 94 26.75 -24.08 -9.53
CA LEU A 94 26.05 -25.33 -9.78
C LEU A 94 24.56 -25.17 -9.42
N GLY A 95 23.68 -25.54 -10.35
CA GLY A 95 22.24 -25.64 -10.12
C GLY A 95 21.47 -25.93 -11.40
N ASN A 96 21.39 -27.21 -11.77
CA ASN A 96 20.55 -27.75 -12.85
C ASN A 96 19.10 -27.22 -12.79
N PRO A 97 18.50 -26.79 -13.93
CA PRO A 97 17.06 -26.82 -14.09
C PRO A 97 16.61 -28.15 -14.71
N ASP A 98 15.60 -28.72 -14.06
CA ASP A 98 14.82 -29.90 -14.40
C ASP A 98 14.10 -29.76 -15.78
N PRO A 99 14.26 -30.71 -16.73
CA PRO A 99 13.59 -30.65 -18.03
C PRO A 99 12.27 -31.44 -18.02
N GLN A 100 11.32 -31.15 -17.11
CA GLN A 100 9.97 -31.77 -17.13
C GLN A 100 8.82 -30.85 -16.67
N ALA A 101 8.82 -29.58 -17.07
CA ALA A 101 7.64 -28.71 -16.92
C ALA A 101 7.01 -28.39 -18.28
N SER A 102 6.46 -29.40 -18.94
CA SER A 102 5.49 -29.22 -20.03
C SER A 102 4.14 -28.81 -19.42
N GLY A 103 3.95 -27.51 -19.21
CA GLY A 103 2.63 -26.94 -18.98
C GLY A 103 1.88 -26.81 -20.32
N PRO A 104 0.55 -27.05 -20.37
CA PRO A 104 -0.20 -26.94 -21.62
C PRO A 104 -0.24 -25.47 -22.05
N GLU A 105 0.15 -25.22 -23.30
CA GLU A 105 -0.14 -23.99 -24.01
C GLU A 105 -1.65 -23.73 -23.93
N MET A 106 -2.04 -22.67 -23.22
CA MET A 106 -3.38 -22.12 -23.33
C MET A 106 -3.48 -21.40 -24.67
N CYS A 107 -3.69 -22.17 -25.74
CA CYS A 107 -4.42 -21.68 -26.90
C CYS A 107 -5.79 -21.25 -26.40
N GLY A 108 -5.96 -19.96 -26.17
CA GLY A 108 -7.27 -19.38 -25.98
C GLY A 108 -8.04 -19.58 -27.28
N ASP A 109 -8.94 -20.56 -27.30
CA ASP A 109 -10.01 -20.63 -28.27
C ASP A 109 -10.76 -19.30 -28.17
N MET A 110 -10.48 -18.38 -29.09
CA MET A 110 -11.42 -17.32 -29.40
C MET A 110 -12.66 -18.04 -29.89
N VAL A 111 -13.66 -18.13 -29.01
CA VAL A 111 -15.01 -18.49 -29.40
C VAL A 111 -15.40 -17.47 -30.46
N VAL A 112 -15.38 -17.92 -31.71
CA VAL A 112 -15.90 -17.19 -32.86
C VAL A 112 -17.42 -17.23 -32.69
N GLU A 113 -17.93 -16.44 -31.75
CA GLU A 113 -19.37 -16.23 -31.63
C GLU A 113 -19.81 -15.43 -32.85
N ASP A 114 -20.58 -16.13 -33.68
CA ASP A 114 -21.60 -15.59 -34.58
C ASP A 114 -21.08 -14.74 -35.74
N VAL A 115 -20.15 -15.33 -36.50
CA VAL A 115 -19.82 -14.87 -37.85
C VAL A 115 -21.07 -14.72 -38.73
N ASP A 116 -22.08 -15.57 -38.53
CA ASP A 116 -23.36 -15.50 -39.23
C ASP A 116 -24.17 -14.25 -38.86
N ALA A 117 -24.18 -13.83 -37.59
CA ALA A 117 -24.80 -12.58 -37.17
C ALA A 117 -24.07 -11.35 -37.74
N ALA A 118 -22.73 -11.38 -37.80
CA ALA A 118 -21.95 -10.31 -38.42
C ALA A 118 -22.23 -10.18 -39.92
N PHE A 119 -22.35 -11.30 -40.65
CA PHE A 119 -22.72 -11.29 -42.07
C PHE A 119 -24.19 -10.87 -42.29
N ALA A 120 -25.10 -11.23 -41.39
CA ALA A 120 -26.49 -10.78 -41.43
C ALA A 120 -26.59 -9.26 -41.22
N GLN A 121 -25.81 -8.69 -40.30
CA GLN A 121 -25.75 -7.24 -40.09
C GLN A 121 -25.18 -6.54 -41.32
N LEU A 122 -24.10 -7.04 -41.90
CA LEU A 122 -23.51 -6.46 -43.11
C LEU A 122 -24.50 -6.48 -44.29
N ALA A 123 -25.28 -7.55 -44.44
CA ALA A 123 -26.31 -7.64 -45.48
C ALA A 123 -27.46 -6.65 -45.25
N GLN A 124 -27.85 -6.41 -43.99
CA GLN A 124 -28.83 -5.38 -43.63
C GLN A 124 -28.29 -3.97 -43.90
N ASP A 125 -27.03 -3.72 -43.55
CA ASP A 125 -26.36 -2.43 -43.79
C ASP A 125 -26.21 -2.16 -45.30
N GLU A 126 -25.86 -3.17 -46.10
CA GLU A 126 -25.84 -3.05 -47.56
C GLU A 126 -27.23 -2.83 -48.15
N ALA A 127 -28.26 -3.52 -47.64
CA ALA A 127 -29.64 -3.32 -48.08
C ALA A 127 -30.14 -1.91 -47.74
N LEU A 128 -29.81 -1.41 -46.56
CA LEU A 128 -30.09 -0.04 -46.13
C LEU A 128 -29.36 0.96 -47.02
N ALA A 129 -28.06 0.75 -47.30
CA ALA A 129 -27.28 1.61 -48.17
C ALA A 129 -27.83 1.66 -49.60
N ARG A 130 -28.27 0.51 -50.14
CA ARG A 130 -28.93 0.45 -51.46
C ARG A 130 -30.26 1.17 -51.47
N LYS A 131 -31.04 1.06 -50.39
CA LYS A 131 -32.31 1.77 -50.24
C LYS A 131 -32.08 3.28 -50.17
N LEU A 132 -31.13 3.73 -49.36
CA LEU A 132 -30.75 5.15 -49.28
C LEU A 132 -30.27 5.70 -50.63
N ALA A 133 -29.47 4.94 -51.38
CA ALA A 133 -29.02 5.34 -52.72
C ALA A 133 -30.15 5.36 -53.77
N GLN A 134 -31.16 4.50 -53.63
CA GLN A 134 -32.37 4.53 -54.47
C GLN A 134 -33.27 5.71 -54.13
N ASP A 135 -33.46 5.99 -52.84
CA ASP A 135 -34.23 7.13 -52.35
C ASP A 135 -33.55 8.45 -52.74
N GLU A 136 -32.22 8.53 -52.71
CA GLU A 136 -31.43 9.67 -53.18
C GLU A 136 -31.55 9.89 -54.69
N LYS A 137 -31.62 8.82 -55.49
CA LYS A 137 -31.88 8.91 -56.95
C LYS A 137 -33.33 9.25 -57.29
N ALA A 138 -34.28 8.89 -56.44
CA ALA A 138 -35.70 9.17 -56.63
C ALA A 138 -36.10 10.56 -56.11
N ALA A 139 -35.29 11.16 -55.23
CA ALA A 139 -35.45 12.53 -54.79
C ALA A 139 -35.18 13.48 -55.97
N ALA A 140 -36.26 13.96 -56.60
CA ALA A 140 -36.16 15.11 -57.50
C ALA A 140 -35.44 16.25 -56.76
N PRO A 141 -34.51 16.97 -57.41
CA PRO A 141 -33.76 18.04 -56.76
C PRO A 141 -34.77 19.04 -56.21
N LEU A 142 -34.87 19.09 -54.88
CA LEU A 142 -35.66 20.10 -54.21
C LEU A 142 -35.11 21.46 -54.67
N PRO A 143 -35.99 22.43 -54.96
CA PRO A 143 -35.53 23.78 -55.25
C PRO A 143 -34.64 24.24 -54.09
N PRO A 144 -33.49 24.87 -54.37
CA PRO A 144 -32.57 25.29 -53.32
C PRO A 144 -33.33 26.14 -52.32
N LEU A 145 -33.32 25.71 -51.05
CA LEU A 145 -33.83 26.52 -49.98
C LEU A 145 -33.06 27.86 -50.02
N PRO A 146 -33.74 29.00 -49.82
CA PRO A 146 -33.06 30.28 -49.71
C PRO A 146 -31.94 30.18 -48.67
N GLU A 147 -30.74 30.67 -48.98
CA GLU A 147 -29.54 30.57 -48.11
C GLU A 147 -29.82 31.00 -46.66
N ALA A 148 -30.71 31.97 -46.47
CA ALA A 148 -31.16 32.43 -45.15
C ALA A 148 -31.88 31.34 -44.31
N GLN A 149 -32.61 30.42 -44.93
CA GLN A 149 -33.28 29.32 -44.22
C GLN A 149 -32.30 28.23 -43.81
N VAL A 150 -31.24 28.01 -44.60
CA VAL A 150 -30.17 27.06 -44.28
C VAL A 150 -29.37 27.58 -43.08
N GLN A 151 -28.95 28.85 -43.09
CA GLN A 151 -28.22 29.45 -41.97
C GLN A 151 -29.00 29.40 -40.67
N MET A 152 -30.31 29.72 -40.70
CA MET A 152 -31.15 29.70 -39.49
C MET A 152 -31.29 28.28 -38.92
N ALA A 153 -31.37 27.26 -39.77
CA ALA A 153 -31.43 25.86 -39.33
C ALA A 153 -30.09 25.38 -38.76
N GLU A 154 -28.96 25.81 -39.33
CA GLU A 154 -27.62 25.52 -38.81
C GLU A 154 -27.40 26.19 -37.44
N ASP A 155 -27.79 27.45 -37.29
CA ASP A 155 -27.69 28.20 -36.03
C ASP A 155 -28.57 27.56 -34.94
N GLU A 156 -29.78 27.11 -35.28
CA GLU A 156 -30.66 26.39 -34.35
C GLU A 156 -30.10 25.02 -33.95
N ALA A 157 -29.54 24.27 -34.90
CA ALA A 157 -28.89 22.99 -34.62
C ALA A 157 -27.66 23.16 -33.71
N LEU A 158 -26.84 24.18 -33.96
CA LEU A 158 -25.69 24.51 -33.12
C LEU A 158 -26.13 24.90 -31.70
N ALA A 159 -27.18 25.71 -31.57
CA ALA A 159 -27.73 26.09 -30.27
C ALA A 159 -28.26 24.88 -29.48
N ARG A 160 -28.93 23.92 -30.14
CA ARG A 160 -29.38 22.67 -29.51
C ARG A 160 -28.21 21.80 -29.08
N ALA A 161 -27.19 21.64 -29.92
CA ALA A 161 -26.00 20.86 -29.60
C ALA A 161 -25.22 21.45 -28.42
N LEU A 162 -25.11 22.78 -28.35
CA LEU A 162 -24.50 23.47 -27.20
C LEU A 162 -25.30 23.25 -25.91
N ALA A 163 -26.63 23.35 -25.96
CA ALA A 163 -27.49 23.11 -24.81
C ALA A 163 -27.43 21.65 -24.32
N GLU A 164 -27.34 20.69 -25.23
CA GLU A 164 -27.17 19.26 -24.90
C GLU A 164 -25.80 19.00 -24.27
N ALA A 165 -24.72 19.57 -24.82
CA ALA A 165 -23.38 19.45 -24.25
C ALA A 165 -23.26 20.09 -22.86
N GLU A 166 -23.92 21.24 -22.63
CA GLU A 166 -23.99 21.87 -21.31
C GLU A 166 -24.76 20.99 -20.30
N ALA A 167 -25.88 20.39 -20.71
CA ALA A 167 -26.65 19.48 -19.87
C ALA A 167 -25.87 18.19 -19.52
N GLU A 168 -25.14 17.63 -20.48
CA GLU A 168 -24.26 16.47 -20.25
C GLU A 168 -23.12 16.81 -19.29
N ALA A 169 -22.48 17.97 -19.44
CA ALA A 169 -21.42 18.43 -18.55
C ALA A 169 -21.93 18.65 -17.12
N GLU A 170 -23.13 19.22 -16.95
CA GLU A 170 -23.77 19.38 -15.64
C GLU A 170 -24.08 18.02 -15.00
N ALA A 171 -24.61 17.07 -15.77
CA ALA A 171 -24.88 15.71 -15.30
C ALA A 171 -23.59 14.97 -14.89
N GLU A 172 -22.50 15.12 -15.63
CA GLU A 172 -21.20 14.55 -15.28
C GLU A 172 -20.64 15.17 -13.99
N ALA A 173 -20.74 16.50 -13.84
CA ALA A 173 -20.31 17.19 -12.63
C ALA A 173 -21.07 16.71 -11.39
N LEU A 174 -22.40 16.53 -11.49
CA LEU A 174 -23.22 15.97 -10.41
C LEU A 174 -22.83 14.53 -10.06
N ARG A 175 -22.52 13.69 -11.05
CA ARG A 175 -22.03 12.32 -10.82
C ARG A 175 -20.69 12.31 -10.09
N LEU A 176 -19.75 13.16 -10.50
CA LEU A 176 -18.44 13.30 -9.85
C LEU A 176 -18.57 13.79 -8.40
N GLU A 177 -19.48 14.73 -8.14
CA GLU A 177 -19.75 15.20 -6.78
C GLU A 177 -20.35 14.09 -5.90
N ALA A 178 -21.30 13.31 -6.43
CA ALA A 178 -21.89 12.17 -5.73
C ALA A 178 -20.83 11.09 -5.41
N ASP A 179 -19.95 10.77 -6.36
CA ASP A 179 -18.85 9.83 -6.15
C ASP A 179 -17.86 10.32 -5.08
N ARG A 180 -17.54 11.63 -5.06
CA ARG A 180 -16.70 12.24 -4.03
C ARG A 180 -17.34 12.15 -2.65
N LYS A 181 -18.65 12.43 -2.53
CA LYS A 181 -19.39 12.30 -1.26
C LYS A 181 -19.43 10.86 -0.77
N MET A 182 -19.65 9.90 -1.66
CA MET A 182 -19.64 8.47 -1.31
C MET A 182 -18.24 8.00 -0.86
N ALA A 183 -17.18 8.46 -1.52
CA ALA A 183 -15.81 8.16 -1.13
C ALA A 183 -15.48 8.70 0.27
N ALA A 184 -15.86 9.95 0.56
CA ALA A 184 -15.68 10.56 1.88
C ALA A 184 -16.47 9.83 2.98
N ALA A 185 -17.72 9.42 2.70
CA ALA A 185 -18.53 8.64 3.65
C ALA A 185 -17.93 7.26 3.94
N LEU A 186 -17.39 6.58 2.91
CA LEU A 186 -16.70 5.30 3.08
C LEU A 186 -15.42 5.45 3.91
N GLU A 187 -14.65 6.51 3.67
CA GLU A 187 -13.45 6.82 4.46
C GLU A 187 -13.79 7.10 5.92
N ALA A 188 -14.83 7.89 6.19
CA ALA A 188 -15.31 8.15 7.55
C ALA A 188 -15.79 6.86 8.25
N ALA A 189 -16.48 5.96 7.54
CA ALA A 189 -16.89 4.67 8.06
C ALA A 189 -15.69 3.77 8.39
N LEU A 190 -14.68 3.74 7.51
CA LEU A 190 -13.44 2.99 7.75
C LEU A 190 -12.66 3.56 8.93
N GLN A 191 -12.57 4.89 9.06
CA GLN A 191 -11.96 5.54 10.23
C GLN A 191 -12.72 5.20 11.52
N LYS A 192 -14.05 5.10 11.47
CA LYS A 192 -14.86 4.67 12.62
C LYS A 192 -14.62 3.20 12.98
N GLU A 193 -14.48 2.32 11.98
CA GLU A 193 -14.17 0.90 12.19
C GLU A 193 -12.74 0.71 12.73
N LEU A 194 -11.75 1.41 12.17
CA LEU A 194 -10.37 1.47 12.69
C LEU A 194 -10.30 2.13 14.08
N ALA A 195 -11.28 2.97 14.43
CA ALA A 195 -11.38 3.55 15.77
C ALA A 195 -11.86 2.54 16.81
N ASN A 196 -12.61 1.51 16.41
CA ASN A 196 -13.06 0.42 17.29
C ASN A 196 -12.75 -0.95 16.67
N PRO A 197 -11.46 -1.33 16.58
CA PRO A 197 -11.08 -2.64 16.06
C PRO A 197 -11.72 -3.71 16.94
N ARG A 198 -12.19 -4.81 16.32
CA ARG A 198 -12.84 -5.92 17.03
C ARG A 198 -11.97 -7.16 17.16
N ASP A 199 -10.78 -7.11 16.58
CA ASP A 199 -9.79 -8.19 16.62
C ASP A 199 -8.37 -7.62 16.67
N VAL A 200 -7.43 -8.45 17.11
CA VAL A 200 -6.03 -8.06 17.26
C VAL A 200 -5.35 -7.73 15.93
N ALA A 201 -5.73 -8.40 14.84
CA ALA A 201 -5.10 -8.18 13.54
C ALA A 201 -5.39 -6.76 13.00
N THR A 202 -6.66 -6.37 13.03
CA THR A 202 -7.14 -5.04 12.63
C THR A 202 -6.57 -3.95 13.55
N LEU A 203 -6.47 -4.24 14.85
CA LEU A 203 -5.82 -3.37 15.83
C LEU A 203 -4.34 -3.14 15.50
N ALA A 204 -3.60 -4.21 15.20
CA ALA A 204 -2.19 -4.14 14.85
C ALA A 204 -1.97 -3.30 13.58
N ASP A 205 -2.76 -3.52 12.54
CA ASP A 205 -2.69 -2.77 11.27
C ASP A 205 -2.96 -1.27 11.49
N ALA A 206 -4.01 -0.94 12.24
CA ALA A 206 -4.33 0.45 12.60
C ALA A 206 -3.17 1.11 13.36
N PHE A 207 -2.49 0.36 14.22
CA PHE A 207 -1.37 0.86 15.01
C PHE A 207 -0.11 1.06 14.18
N VAL A 208 0.17 0.18 13.23
CA VAL A 208 1.28 0.35 12.27
C VAL A 208 1.19 1.71 11.58
N GLN A 209 0.03 2.05 11.02
CA GLN A 209 -0.19 3.34 10.36
C GLN A 209 0.10 4.53 11.29
N ARG A 210 -0.45 4.50 12.52
CA ARG A 210 -0.24 5.56 13.52
C ARG A 210 1.22 5.70 13.94
N ILE A 211 1.97 4.60 14.04
CA ILE A 211 3.41 4.62 14.33
C ILE A 211 4.16 5.36 13.21
N PHE A 212 3.90 5.00 11.95
CA PHE A 212 4.56 5.65 10.80
C PHE A 212 4.28 7.15 10.76
N GLU A 213 3.02 7.56 10.95
CA GLU A 213 2.64 8.97 11.02
C GLU A 213 3.32 9.71 12.16
N SER A 214 3.32 9.12 13.37
CA SER A 214 3.94 9.72 14.55
C SER A 214 5.45 9.88 14.38
N MET A 215 6.13 8.86 13.89
CA MET A 215 7.58 8.86 13.70
C MET A 215 8.00 9.88 12.63
N THR A 216 7.23 9.97 11.54
CA THR A 216 7.44 10.96 10.48
C THR A 216 7.29 12.39 11.02
N LYS A 217 6.23 12.68 11.79
CA LYS A 217 6.03 13.99 12.43
C LYS A 217 7.17 14.38 13.37
N MET A 218 7.76 13.41 14.07
CA MET A 218 8.92 13.62 14.96
C MET A 218 10.27 13.74 14.21
N GLY A 219 10.29 13.57 12.88
CA GLY A 219 11.53 13.55 12.10
C GLY A 219 12.44 12.37 12.43
N LYS A 220 11.86 11.25 12.89
CA LYS A 220 12.58 10.01 13.21
C LYS A 220 12.36 8.99 12.10
N SER A 221 13.44 8.38 11.63
CA SER A 221 13.36 7.27 10.68
C SER A 221 13.19 5.94 11.41
N ILE A 222 12.16 5.19 11.05
CA ILE A 222 11.96 3.79 11.47
C ILE A 222 12.96 2.93 10.70
N LEU A 223 13.81 2.20 11.40
CA LEU A 223 14.83 1.30 10.81
C LEU A 223 14.36 -0.14 10.71
N LYS A 224 13.52 -0.58 11.64
CA LYS A 224 13.02 -1.94 11.64
C LYS A 224 11.76 -1.97 12.47
N LEU A 225 10.76 -2.69 11.99
CA LEU A 225 9.59 -3.02 12.78
C LEU A 225 9.42 -4.54 12.70
N GLN A 226 9.66 -5.22 13.83
CA GLN A 226 9.64 -6.67 13.94
C GLN A 226 8.47 -7.10 14.80
N LYS A 227 7.64 -8.05 14.34
CA LYS A 227 6.54 -8.60 15.15
C LYS A 227 7.09 -9.23 16.44
N LEU A 228 6.50 -8.88 17.57
CA LEU A 228 6.78 -9.46 18.88
C LEU A 228 5.65 -10.33 19.41
N SER A 229 4.41 -10.11 18.97
CA SER A 229 3.27 -10.89 19.47
C SER A 229 3.32 -12.34 18.99
N SER A 230 2.85 -13.24 19.86
CA SER A 230 2.61 -14.65 19.57
C SER A 230 1.12 -14.96 19.80
N GLU A 231 0.61 -16.03 19.20
CA GLU A 231 -0.80 -16.44 19.33
C GLU A 231 -1.25 -16.59 20.80
N VAL A 232 -0.36 -17.08 21.67
CA VAL A 232 -0.64 -17.21 23.11
C VAL A 232 -0.80 -15.84 23.77
N LEU A 233 0.03 -14.85 23.43
CA LEU A 233 -0.09 -13.49 23.96
C LEU A 233 -1.33 -12.78 23.42
N GLU A 234 -1.62 -12.96 22.13
CA GLU A 234 -2.82 -12.42 21.47
C GLU A 234 -4.09 -12.97 22.14
N THR A 235 -4.18 -14.27 22.38
CA THR A 235 -5.31 -14.91 23.05
C THR A 235 -5.50 -14.39 24.48
N LYS A 236 -4.42 -14.28 25.27
CA LYS A 236 -4.50 -13.75 26.64
C LYS A 236 -5.03 -12.32 26.66
N PHE A 237 -4.55 -11.49 25.74
CA PHE A 237 -5.00 -10.12 25.60
C PHE A 237 -6.47 -10.04 25.17
N GLU A 238 -6.89 -10.85 24.18
CA GLU A 238 -8.29 -10.89 23.73
C GLU A 238 -9.25 -11.31 24.84
N VAL A 239 -8.88 -12.30 25.65
CA VAL A 239 -9.68 -12.69 26.82
C VAL A 239 -9.86 -11.51 27.77
N LYS A 240 -8.77 -10.80 28.09
CA LYS A 240 -8.83 -9.65 29.02
C LYS A 240 -9.58 -8.46 28.43
N TRP A 241 -9.42 -8.22 27.14
CA TRP A 241 -10.14 -7.18 26.43
C TRP A 241 -11.65 -7.48 26.38
N ASN A 242 -12.05 -8.72 26.09
CA ASN A 242 -13.44 -9.16 26.14
C ASN A 242 -14.04 -9.03 27.55
N GLU A 243 -13.26 -9.34 28.59
CA GLU A 243 -13.66 -9.11 29.99
C GLU A 243 -13.98 -7.62 30.21
N TYR A 244 -13.10 -6.69 29.80
CA TYR A 244 -13.34 -5.26 29.97
C TYR A 244 -14.51 -4.75 29.12
N MET A 245 -14.71 -5.28 27.92
CA MET A 245 -15.90 -4.96 27.12
C MET A 245 -17.18 -5.41 27.79
N ALA A 246 -17.18 -6.56 28.48
CA ALA A 246 -18.33 -7.04 29.23
C ALA A 246 -18.59 -6.20 30.49
N VAL A 247 -17.54 -5.78 31.21
CA VAL A 247 -17.66 -5.02 32.47
C VAL A 247 -18.00 -3.54 32.22
N TYR A 248 -17.34 -2.90 31.26
CA TYR A 248 -17.44 -1.46 31.03
C TYR A 248 -18.32 -1.08 29.83
N GLY A 249 -18.57 -2.04 28.92
CA GLY A 249 -19.26 -1.84 27.66
C GLY A 249 -18.30 -1.82 26.47
N ALA A 250 -18.70 -2.41 25.34
CA ALA A 250 -17.87 -2.59 24.16
C ALA A 250 -17.41 -1.27 23.50
N ASP A 251 -18.15 -0.19 23.69
CA ASP A 251 -17.83 1.15 23.17
C ASP A 251 -17.24 2.09 24.25
N SER A 252 -16.97 1.57 25.46
CA SER A 252 -16.39 2.36 26.56
C SER A 252 -14.92 2.69 26.31
N GLU A 253 -14.47 3.84 26.83
CA GLU A 253 -13.07 4.25 26.68
C GLU A 253 -12.12 3.40 27.56
N GLU A 254 -12.64 2.80 28.63
CA GLU A 254 -11.98 1.87 29.56
C GLU A 254 -11.64 0.54 28.89
N ALA A 255 -12.55 -0.01 28.08
CA ALA A 255 -12.34 -1.26 27.36
C ALA A 255 -11.54 -1.08 26.06
N ARG A 256 -11.30 0.16 25.63
CA ARG A 256 -10.69 0.43 24.32
C ARG A 256 -9.17 0.24 24.33
N PRO A 257 -8.61 -0.62 23.45
CA PRO A 257 -7.17 -0.77 23.33
C PRO A 257 -6.51 0.52 22.85
N ARG A 258 -5.35 0.84 23.44
CA ARG A 258 -4.54 2.01 23.09
C ARG A 258 -3.15 1.60 22.66
N LEU A 259 -2.62 2.35 21.69
CA LEU A 259 -1.23 2.27 21.30
C LEU A 259 -0.38 2.90 22.41
N ALA A 260 0.60 2.16 22.91
CA ALA A 260 1.55 2.68 23.87
C ALA A 260 2.96 2.15 23.61
N PHE A 261 3.94 2.87 24.13
CA PHE A 261 5.36 2.61 23.93
C PHE A 261 6.02 2.22 25.26
N HIS A 262 6.91 1.23 25.20
CA HIS A 262 7.67 0.74 26.34
C HIS A 262 9.17 0.71 26.01
N GLY A 263 9.95 1.52 26.72
CA GLY A 263 11.41 1.49 26.64
C GLY A 263 11.99 0.47 27.61
N THR A 264 12.91 -0.37 27.14
CA THR A 264 13.56 -1.38 27.99
C THR A 264 15.03 -1.60 27.66
N ARG A 265 15.70 -2.39 28.50
CA ARG A 265 17.08 -2.86 28.25
C ARG A 265 17.07 -3.97 27.19
N SER A 266 18.07 -3.97 26.31
CA SER A 266 18.17 -4.94 25.22
C SER A 266 18.25 -6.39 25.73
N SER A 267 18.85 -6.59 26.91
CA SER A 267 18.91 -7.90 27.56
C SER A 267 17.54 -8.46 27.97
N ALA A 268 16.51 -7.62 28.13
CA ALA A 268 15.15 -8.07 28.46
C ALA A 268 14.34 -8.47 27.23
N LEU A 269 14.74 -8.04 26.02
CA LEU A 269 13.94 -8.22 24.81
C LEU A 269 13.66 -9.67 24.47
N ALA A 270 14.65 -10.57 24.62
CA ALA A 270 14.47 -12.00 24.37
C ALA A 270 13.42 -12.61 25.31
N SER A 271 13.45 -12.25 26.60
CA SER A 271 12.46 -12.71 27.57
C SER A 271 11.07 -12.15 27.26
N ILE A 272 10.98 -10.88 26.87
CA ILE A 272 9.71 -10.23 26.53
C ILE A 272 9.10 -10.84 25.27
N ALA A 273 9.90 -11.14 24.26
CA ALA A 273 9.43 -11.81 23.06
C ALA A 273 8.87 -13.21 23.35
N ALA A 274 9.49 -13.93 24.30
CA ALA A 274 9.07 -15.29 24.65
C ALA A 274 7.84 -15.31 25.58
N LYS A 275 7.79 -14.42 26.57
CA LYS A 275 6.82 -14.48 27.68
C LYS A 275 5.81 -13.32 27.72
N GLY A 276 6.00 -12.30 26.90
CA GLY A 276 5.33 -11.02 27.06
C GLY A 276 5.96 -10.14 28.15
N LEU A 277 5.29 -9.03 28.46
CA LEU A 277 5.70 -8.13 29.55
C LEU A 277 5.08 -8.62 30.86
N VAL A 278 5.94 -9.11 31.77
CA VAL A 278 5.54 -9.64 33.07
C VAL A 278 5.55 -8.52 34.11
N VAL A 279 4.54 -8.51 34.98
CA VAL A 279 4.41 -7.52 36.07
C VAL A 279 5.53 -7.74 37.10
N PRO A 280 6.28 -6.69 37.49
CA PRO A 280 7.34 -6.84 38.47
C PRO A 280 6.87 -7.47 39.80
N GLY A 281 7.63 -8.46 40.26
CA GLY A 281 7.32 -9.19 41.50
C GLY A 281 6.40 -10.40 41.34
N THR A 282 5.83 -10.67 40.16
CA THR A 282 5.03 -11.90 39.95
C THR A 282 5.86 -13.12 39.57
N GLU A 283 7.02 -12.92 38.93
CA GLU A 283 7.98 -13.99 38.61
C GLU A 283 9.35 -13.74 39.27
N PRO A 284 10.07 -14.81 39.68
CA PRO A 284 11.44 -14.68 40.17
C PRO A 284 12.36 -13.96 39.17
N GLY A 285 13.06 -12.94 39.64
CA GLY A 285 14.00 -12.17 38.82
C GLY A 285 13.39 -11.04 37.99
N VAL A 286 12.06 -10.94 37.90
CA VAL A 286 11.39 -9.80 37.24
C VAL A 286 11.27 -8.64 38.22
N LYS A 287 12.08 -7.60 38.01
CA LYS A 287 12.14 -6.40 38.85
C LYS A 287 12.12 -5.15 37.98
N HIS A 288 11.64 -4.07 38.57
CA HIS A 288 11.80 -2.73 38.01
C HIS A 288 13.28 -2.37 37.82
N ARG A 289 13.55 -1.54 36.80
CA ARG A 289 14.91 -1.14 36.42
C ARG A 289 15.59 -0.23 37.44
N THR A 290 14.83 0.70 38.01
CA THR A 290 15.36 1.88 38.72
C THR A 290 14.96 1.92 40.19
N ASP A 291 13.75 1.51 40.53
CA ASP A 291 13.20 1.57 41.88
C ASP A 291 12.12 0.51 42.11
N SER A 292 11.24 0.69 43.08
CA SER A 292 10.08 -0.18 43.30
C SER A 292 8.87 0.15 42.41
N GLY A 293 9.00 1.12 41.50
CA GLY A 293 7.92 1.71 40.71
C GLY A 293 7.41 3.01 41.35
N TRP A 294 7.65 4.16 40.72
CA TRP A 294 7.33 5.49 41.25
C TRP A 294 5.82 5.74 41.46
N TYR A 295 4.97 5.22 40.57
CA TYR A 295 3.51 5.35 40.60
C TYR A 295 2.80 3.98 40.78
N GLY A 296 3.52 3.01 41.33
CA GLY A 296 3.04 1.64 41.56
C GLY A 296 3.94 0.59 40.92
N ARG A 297 3.82 -0.65 41.39
CA ARG A 297 4.67 -1.80 40.98
C ARG A 297 4.18 -2.53 39.71
N GLY A 298 3.76 -1.78 38.69
CA GLY A 298 3.25 -2.31 37.42
C GLY A 298 4.23 -2.22 36.25
N VAL A 299 3.79 -2.51 35.04
CA VAL A 299 4.56 -2.29 33.80
C VAL A 299 4.25 -0.89 33.26
N TYR A 300 5.30 -0.11 33.00
CA TYR A 300 5.18 1.30 32.63
C TYR A 300 5.16 1.46 31.11
N PHE A 301 4.20 2.22 30.60
CA PHE A 301 4.06 2.60 29.21
C PHE A 301 3.91 4.11 29.09
N SER A 302 4.09 4.63 27.89
CA SER A 302 3.75 6.01 27.57
C SER A 302 3.04 6.06 26.22
N PRO A 303 1.96 6.85 26.05
CA PRO A 303 1.41 7.17 24.74
C PRO A 303 2.37 8.05 23.91
N ASN A 304 3.32 8.71 24.57
CA ASN A 304 4.34 9.54 23.95
C ASN A 304 5.63 8.73 23.73
N PHE A 305 5.98 8.52 22.47
CA PHE A 305 7.20 7.83 22.06
C PHE A 305 8.48 8.44 22.65
N SER A 306 8.59 9.77 22.72
CA SER A 306 9.81 10.43 23.22
C SER A 306 10.09 10.06 24.68
N VAL A 307 9.04 9.99 25.51
CA VAL A 307 9.15 9.55 26.90
C VAL A 307 9.65 8.12 26.97
N ALA A 308 9.00 7.18 26.28
CA ALA A 308 9.41 5.77 26.29
C ALA A 308 10.83 5.57 25.73
N SER A 309 11.19 6.31 24.68
CA SER A 309 12.51 6.22 24.04
C SER A 309 13.67 6.65 24.95
N ALA A 310 13.42 7.52 25.94
CA ALA A 310 14.44 7.89 26.93
C ALA A 310 14.83 6.71 27.85
N TYR A 311 13.94 5.73 28.02
CA TYR A 311 14.20 4.51 28.78
C TYR A 311 14.66 3.33 27.92
N ALA A 312 14.60 3.49 26.59
CA ALA A 312 15.06 2.50 25.64
C ALA A 312 16.59 2.38 25.63
N SER A 313 17.08 1.22 25.21
CA SER A 313 18.47 0.98 24.88
C SER A 313 18.58 0.59 23.40
N ASN A 314 19.73 0.87 22.79
CA ASN A 314 20.01 0.52 21.38
C ASN A 314 18.99 1.07 20.36
N SER A 315 18.33 2.18 20.69
CA SER A 315 17.26 2.77 19.86
C SER A 315 16.13 1.78 19.55
N GLN A 316 15.77 0.94 20.52
CA GLN A 316 14.71 -0.06 20.40
C GLN A 316 13.61 0.19 21.43
N VAL A 317 12.38 0.40 20.94
CA VAL A 317 11.18 0.61 21.75
C VAL A 317 10.18 -0.49 21.42
N ILE A 318 9.57 -1.06 22.45
CA ILE A 318 8.44 -1.97 22.27
C ILE A 318 7.19 -1.13 22.02
N VAL A 319 6.45 -1.51 21.00
CA VAL A 319 5.13 -0.99 20.70
C VAL A 319 4.11 -2.02 21.14
N ALA A 320 3.14 -1.60 21.97
CA ALA A 320 2.13 -2.48 22.52
C ALA A 320 0.73 -1.93 22.32
N ALA A 321 -0.25 -2.83 22.25
CA ALA A 321 -1.61 -2.53 22.60
C ALA A 321 -1.82 -2.72 24.10
N VAL A 322 -2.50 -1.76 24.73
CA VAL A 322 -2.84 -1.83 26.15
C VAL A 322 -4.33 -1.57 26.37
N VAL A 323 -4.99 -2.38 27.19
CA VAL A 323 -6.35 -2.12 27.69
C VAL A 323 -6.27 -1.64 29.13
N ARG A 324 -6.72 -0.42 29.37
CA ARG A 324 -6.44 0.30 30.61
C ARG A 324 -7.48 0.06 31.70
N GLY A 325 -8.71 -0.30 31.32
CA GLY A 325 -9.82 -0.40 32.26
C GLY A 325 -10.08 0.93 32.96
N ARG A 326 -10.57 0.89 34.20
CA ARG A 326 -10.74 2.09 35.02
C ARG A 326 -9.39 2.60 35.51
N VAL A 327 -9.10 3.87 35.22
CA VAL A 327 -7.80 4.49 35.48
C VAL A 327 -7.83 5.31 36.78
N LEU A 328 -6.85 5.08 37.66
CA LEU A 328 -6.54 6.02 38.75
C LEU A 328 -5.57 7.10 38.23
N SER A 329 -6.04 8.35 38.15
CA SER A 329 -5.18 9.49 37.84
C SER A 329 -4.41 9.95 39.08
N ILE A 330 -3.09 9.83 39.05
CA ILE A 330 -2.17 10.21 40.12
C ILE A 330 -1.57 11.59 39.78
N PRO A 331 -1.76 12.60 40.63
CA PRO A 331 -1.08 13.89 40.49
C PRO A 331 0.45 13.72 40.60
N ALA A 332 1.21 14.45 39.79
CA ALA A 332 2.68 14.37 39.82
C ALA A 332 3.28 14.70 41.21
N SER A 333 2.60 15.54 41.99
CA SER A 333 2.98 15.90 43.37
C SER A 333 2.83 14.76 44.38
N ASP A 334 2.11 13.68 44.04
CA ASP A 334 1.73 12.61 44.98
C ASP A 334 2.46 11.28 44.71
N SER A 335 3.57 11.35 43.98
CA SER A 335 4.33 10.17 43.60
C SER A 335 4.85 9.33 44.78
N THR A 336 5.17 9.95 45.91
CA THR A 336 5.69 9.22 47.08
C THR A 336 4.68 8.26 47.68
N THR A 337 3.38 8.57 47.58
CA THR A 337 2.29 7.79 48.18
C THR A 337 2.09 6.45 47.47
N TYR A 338 2.20 6.44 46.14
CA TYR A 338 1.95 5.27 45.31
C TYR A 338 3.21 4.44 45.01
N ARG A 339 4.37 4.85 45.54
CA ARG A 339 5.65 4.20 45.27
C ARG A 339 5.65 2.74 45.70
N GLY A 340 5.81 1.82 44.74
CA GLY A 340 5.81 0.37 44.94
C GLY A 340 4.47 -0.25 45.33
N GLN A 341 3.40 0.55 45.33
CA GLN A 341 2.06 0.08 45.69
C GLN A 341 1.46 -0.80 44.59
N PRO A 342 0.60 -1.77 44.95
CA PRO A 342 -0.19 -2.50 43.96
C PRO A 342 -1.16 -1.55 43.23
N CYS A 343 -1.95 -2.12 42.31
CA CYS A 343 -3.10 -1.40 41.78
C CYS A 343 -4.07 -1.02 42.92
N GLU A 344 -4.55 0.21 42.92
CA GLU A 344 -5.53 0.70 43.88
C GLU A 344 -6.87 -0.07 43.73
N PRO A 345 -7.49 -0.52 44.83
CA PRO A 345 -8.78 -1.21 44.76
C PRO A 345 -9.84 -0.42 43.98
N GLY A 346 -10.52 -1.10 43.06
CA GLY A 346 -11.56 -0.50 42.22
C GLY A 346 -11.05 0.16 40.94
N TYR A 347 -9.74 0.15 40.70
CA TYR A 347 -9.09 0.56 39.47
C TYR A 347 -8.35 -0.62 38.82
N ASP A 348 -8.01 -0.48 37.53
CA ASP A 348 -7.32 -1.49 36.73
C ASP A 348 -5.92 -1.04 36.27
N SER A 349 -5.68 0.27 36.27
CA SER A 349 -4.40 0.88 35.91
C SER A 349 -4.22 2.21 36.60
N HIS A 350 -2.97 2.69 36.67
CA HIS A 350 -2.66 4.05 37.10
C HIS A 350 -2.19 4.90 35.92
N GLU A 351 -2.37 6.22 36.02
CA GLU A 351 -1.85 7.20 35.09
C GLU A 351 -1.23 8.38 35.85
N ALA A 352 0.00 8.75 35.49
CA ALA A 352 0.68 9.92 36.02
C ALA A 352 1.34 10.70 34.87
N GLY A 353 0.73 11.80 34.46
CA GLY A 353 1.19 12.59 33.31
C GLY A 353 1.15 11.79 32.01
N ASN A 354 2.31 11.46 31.45
CA ASN A 354 2.43 10.67 30.22
C ASN A 354 2.83 9.21 30.50
N GLU A 355 2.68 8.73 31.73
CA GLU A 355 3.02 7.36 32.09
C GLU A 355 1.77 6.59 32.50
N TRP A 356 1.58 5.42 31.90
CA TRP A 356 0.51 4.48 32.20
C TRP A 356 1.10 3.22 32.83
N ILE A 357 0.50 2.75 33.93
CA ILE A 357 1.02 1.63 34.72
C ILE A 357 -0.02 0.51 34.70
N MET A 358 0.34 -0.61 34.08
CA MET A 358 -0.50 -1.81 33.97
C MET A 358 -0.12 -2.82 35.05
N PHE A 359 -1.11 -3.43 35.70
CA PHE A 359 -0.87 -4.32 36.85
C PHE A 359 -1.18 -5.79 36.56
N GLN A 360 -1.63 -6.10 35.35
CA GLN A 360 -1.82 -7.47 34.85
C GLN A 360 -1.12 -7.62 33.50
N ALA A 361 -0.50 -8.77 33.26
CA ALA A 361 0.24 -9.01 32.01
C ALA A 361 -0.73 -9.11 30.82
N GLU A 362 -1.94 -9.60 31.05
CA GLU A 362 -3.00 -9.79 30.07
C GLU A 362 -3.59 -8.46 29.58
N GLN A 363 -3.37 -7.34 30.28
CA GLN A 363 -3.71 -6.00 29.80
C GLN A 363 -2.82 -5.53 28.65
N ILE A 364 -1.75 -6.27 28.34
CA ILE A 364 -0.66 -5.85 27.48
C ILE A 364 -0.48 -6.87 26.36
N LEU A 365 -0.49 -6.38 25.13
CA LEU A 365 -0.05 -7.13 23.97
C LEU A 365 1.15 -6.44 23.32
N PRO A 366 2.39 -6.94 23.52
CA PRO A 366 3.54 -6.47 22.76
C PRO A 366 3.37 -6.82 21.29
N LEU A 367 3.15 -5.82 20.43
CA LEU A 367 2.89 -6.02 19.01
C LEU A 367 4.19 -6.05 18.21
N PHE A 368 5.03 -5.05 18.41
CA PHE A 368 6.23 -4.85 17.60
C PHE A 368 7.44 -4.37 18.40
N LEU A 369 8.62 -4.74 17.95
CA LEU A 369 9.88 -4.11 18.30
C LEU A 369 10.22 -3.08 17.24
N LEU A 370 10.20 -1.81 17.62
CA LEU A 370 10.53 -0.67 16.78
C LEU A 370 11.99 -0.28 17.00
N THR A 371 12.83 -0.47 15.98
CA THR A 371 14.19 0.08 15.93
C THR A 371 14.16 1.39 15.15
N PHE A 372 14.80 2.44 15.67
CA PHE A 372 14.79 3.78 15.05
C PHE A 372 16.19 4.41 15.02
N ALA A 373 16.39 5.43 14.18
CA ALA A 373 17.63 6.21 14.15
C ALA A 373 17.50 7.52 14.95
N HIS A 374 18.60 7.95 15.56
CA HIS A 374 18.73 9.32 16.07
C HIS A 374 19.20 10.25 14.94
N GLY A 375 18.42 11.28 14.61
CA GLY A 375 18.75 12.31 13.61
C GLY A 375 18.01 12.14 12.28
N LYS A 376 18.02 13.20 11.44
CA LYS A 376 17.56 13.13 10.06
C LYS A 376 18.53 12.25 9.28
N ARG A 377 18.07 11.12 8.75
CA ARG A 377 18.87 10.34 7.79
C ARG A 377 18.86 11.03 6.43
N ALA A 378 19.99 10.97 5.74
CA ALA A 378 20.09 11.31 4.33
C ALA A 378 19.13 10.42 3.53
N ASP A 379 18.28 11.08 2.77
CA ASP A 379 17.39 10.66 1.72
C ASP A 379 17.80 9.37 0.99
N GLY A 380 16.87 8.39 0.90
CA GLY A 380 16.99 7.22 0.01
C GLY A 380 16.82 5.82 0.61
N TRP A 381 16.51 5.68 1.91
CA TRP A 381 16.41 4.37 2.56
C TRP A 381 14.96 3.99 2.91
N ALA A 382 14.52 2.80 2.45
CA ALA A 382 13.21 2.22 2.78
C ALA A 382 13.32 1.37 4.07
N PRO A 383 12.34 1.45 5.00
CA PRO A 383 12.31 0.60 6.18
C PRO A 383 12.35 -0.88 5.81
N GLU A 384 13.30 -1.63 6.39
CA GLU A 384 13.29 -3.08 6.39
C GLU A 384 12.15 -3.54 7.32
N TYR A 385 10.93 -3.47 6.78
CA TYR A 385 9.76 -4.07 7.40
C TYR A 385 9.85 -5.57 7.13
N LEU A 386 10.11 -6.37 8.18
CA LEU A 386 10.07 -7.84 8.08
C LEU A 386 8.80 -8.43 8.74
N PRO A 387 7.64 -8.34 8.07
CA PRO A 387 6.59 -9.33 8.18
C PRO A 387 6.54 -10.08 6.85
N GLY A 388 7.28 -11.18 6.80
CA GLY A 388 7.26 -12.13 5.69
C GLY A 388 7.16 -11.52 4.30
N ALA A 389 8.01 -10.56 3.94
CA ALA A 389 8.28 -9.97 2.60
C ALA A 389 7.09 -9.62 1.68
N ASN A 390 5.86 -9.79 2.13
CA ASN A 390 4.67 -9.79 1.30
C ASN A 390 3.45 -9.27 2.07
N ALA A 391 3.52 -8.97 3.37
CA ALA A 391 2.32 -8.64 4.13
C ALA A 391 1.71 -7.29 3.70
N LEU A 392 2.52 -6.27 3.42
CA LEU A 392 2.01 -4.97 2.96
C LEU A 392 1.53 -5.03 1.51
N GLU A 393 2.29 -5.63 0.59
CA GLU A 393 1.84 -5.84 -0.80
C GLU A 393 0.65 -6.79 -0.90
N LYS A 394 0.63 -7.90 -0.14
CA LYS A 394 -0.55 -8.80 -0.07
C LYS A 394 -1.72 -8.11 0.62
N PHE A 395 -1.49 -7.19 1.55
CA PHE A 395 -2.56 -6.40 2.17
C PHE A 395 -3.13 -5.40 1.17
N GLU A 396 -2.30 -4.60 0.52
CA GLU A 396 -2.70 -3.69 -0.55
C GLU A 396 -3.42 -4.45 -1.68
N ALA A 397 -2.91 -5.61 -2.09
CA ALA A 397 -3.54 -6.48 -3.07
C ALA A 397 -4.85 -7.12 -2.57
N LYS A 398 -4.95 -7.54 -1.30
CA LYS A 398 -6.18 -8.12 -0.71
C LYS A 398 -7.25 -7.06 -0.54
N VAL A 399 -6.89 -5.84 -0.15
CA VAL A 399 -7.79 -4.68 -0.10
C VAL A 399 -8.28 -4.33 -1.51
N ALA A 400 -7.38 -4.27 -2.49
CA ALA A 400 -7.75 -4.04 -3.90
C ALA A 400 -8.65 -5.14 -4.46
N ALA A 401 -8.37 -6.42 -4.16
CA ALA A 401 -9.18 -7.57 -4.56
C ALA A 401 -10.57 -7.55 -3.92
N LYS A 402 -10.69 -7.23 -2.63
CA LYS A 402 -11.97 -7.10 -1.91
C LYS A 402 -12.81 -5.95 -2.48
N LYS A 403 -12.18 -4.83 -2.87
CA LYS A 403 -12.82 -3.71 -3.58
C LYS A 403 -13.33 -4.11 -4.96
N LYS A 404 -12.54 -4.87 -5.74
CA LYS A 404 -12.92 -5.39 -7.07
C LYS A 404 -14.05 -6.42 -6.98
N ALA A 405 -14.02 -7.33 -5.98
CA ALA A 405 -15.05 -8.33 -5.74
C ALA A 405 -16.39 -7.71 -5.32
N ARG A 406 -16.35 -6.67 -4.46
CA ARG A 406 -17.55 -5.89 -4.10
C ARG A 406 -18.14 -5.15 -5.30
N LYS A 407 -17.31 -4.54 -6.16
CA LYS A 407 -17.75 -3.90 -7.41
C LYS A 407 -18.42 -4.90 -8.36
N ARG A 408 -17.85 -6.10 -8.52
CA ARG A 408 -18.42 -7.18 -9.35
C ARG A 408 -19.73 -7.73 -8.77
N LYS A 409 -19.81 -7.97 -7.45
CA LYS A 409 -21.06 -8.38 -6.80
C LYS A 409 -22.15 -7.31 -6.95
N ARG A 410 -21.82 -6.03 -6.89
CA ARG A 410 -22.78 -4.93 -7.10
C ARG A 410 -23.26 -4.82 -8.54
N ALA A 411 -22.38 -5.11 -9.52
CA ALA A 411 -22.72 -5.13 -10.93
C ALA A 411 -23.49 -6.40 -11.36
N ALA A 412 -23.38 -7.48 -10.60
CA ALA A 412 -24.04 -8.76 -10.85
C ALA A 412 -25.38 -8.92 -10.11
N ILE A 413 -25.80 -7.95 -9.29
CA ILE A 413 -27.16 -7.91 -8.77
C ILE A 413 -28.03 -7.31 -9.89
N PRO A 414 -28.95 -8.08 -10.51
CA PRO A 414 -29.86 -7.52 -11.49
C PRO A 414 -30.71 -6.44 -10.82
N LEU A 415 -30.68 -5.22 -11.36
CA LEU A 415 -31.39 -4.04 -10.85
C LEU A 415 -32.92 -4.13 -10.92
N ASN A 416 -33.49 -5.31 -11.20
CA ASN A 416 -34.91 -5.53 -11.43
C ASN A 416 -35.55 -6.52 -10.44
N MET A 417 -35.00 -6.69 -9.23
CA MET A 417 -35.70 -7.45 -8.19
C MET A 417 -36.64 -6.53 -7.41
N SER A 418 -37.90 -6.95 -7.31
CA SER A 418 -38.93 -6.25 -6.55
C SER A 418 -38.66 -6.35 -5.04
N PRO A 419 -39.18 -5.41 -4.22
CA PRO A 419 -39.03 -5.46 -2.76
C PRO A 419 -39.49 -6.77 -2.11
N GLU A 420 -40.42 -7.48 -2.75
CA GLU A 420 -40.99 -8.75 -2.29
C GLU A 420 -40.02 -9.92 -2.48
N GLU A 421 -39.20 -9.90 -3.53
CA GLU A 421 -38.20 -10.96 -3.80
C GLU A 421 -36.96 -10.84 -2.90
N ILE A 422 -36.66 -9.63 -2.41
CA ILE A 422 -35.57 -9.38 -1.45
C ILE A 422 -35.92 -9.95 -0.07
N ALA A 423 -37.21 -9.94 0.32
CA ALA A 423 -37.68 -10.46 1.59
C ALA A 423 -37.68 -12.00 1.67
N ALA A 424 -37.65 -12.69 0.51
CA ALA A 424 -37.73 -14.15 0.43
C ALA A 424 -36.36 -14.87 0.36
N SER A 425 -35.23 -14.13 0.40
CA SER A 425 -33.90 -14.72 0.21
C SER A 425 -33.42 -15.51 1.44
N PRO A 426 -33.03 -16.81 1.30
CA PRO A 426 -32.72 -17.71 2.42
C PRO A 426 -31.37 -17.45 3.11
N LEU A 427 -30.69 -16.34 2.81
CA LEU A 427 -29.34 -16.01 3.31
C LEU A 427 -29.31 -15.24 4.64
N ASN A 428 -30.46 -15.02 5.30
CA ASN A 428 -30.56 -14.29 6.57
C ASN A 428 -31.14 -15.09 7.74
N ALA A 429 -31.28 -16.41 7.63
CA ALA A 429 -31.84 -17.24 8.70
C ALA A 429 -30.74 -18.05 9.42
N LEU A 430 -30.04 -17.41 10.35
CA LEU A 430 -29.52 -18.06 11.55
C LEU A 430 -30.18 -17.34 12.71
N THR A 431 -31.04 -18.04 13.43
CA THR A 431 -31.92 -17.40 14.40
C THR A 431 -31.16 -17.17 15.70
N VAL A 432 -31.43 -16.03 16.34
CA VAL A 432 -30.84 -15.59 17.63
C VAL A 432 -30.98 -16.65 18.74
N ALA A 433 -31.88 -17.62 18.58
CA ALA A 433 -32.02 -18.77 19.49
C ALA A 433 -30.81 -19.71 19.42
N GLU A 434 -30.29 -20.02 18.24
CA GLU A 434 -29.19 -20.97 18.04
C GLU A 434 -27.87 -20.44 18.61
N LEU A 435 -27.66 -19.12 18.57
CA LEU A 435 -26.51 -18.45 19.17
C LEU A 435 -26.55 -18.41 20.71
N LYS A 436 -27.74 -18.51 21.32
CA LYS A 436 -27.89 -18.54 22.79
C LYS A 436 -27.61 -19.93 23.35
N ASP A 437 -28.02 -20.97 22.63
CA ASP A 437 -27.81 -22.35 23.06
C ASP A 437 -26.32 -22.76 22.97
N GLU A 438 -25.58 -22.26 21.98
CA GLU A 438 -24.14 -22.53 21.87
C GLU A 438 -23.30 -21.81 22.93
N LEU A 439 -23.75 -20.65 23.41
CA LEU A 439 -23.09 -19.89 24.48
C LEU A 439 -23.35 -20.52 25.87
N ALA A 440 -24.55 -21.08 26.08
CA ALA A 440 -24.91 -21.77 27.31
C ALA A 440 -24.20 -23.12 27.48
N ALA A 441 -23.78 -23.77 26.38
CA ALA A 441 -23.05 -25.04 26.41
C ALA A 441 -21.54 -24.91 26.73
N ARG A 442 -21.01 -23.68 26.77
CA ARG A 442 -19.57 -23.40 26.99
C ARG A 442 -19.26 -22.75 28.35
N LEU A 443 -20.28 -22.46 29.15
CA LEU A 443 -20.20 -22.04 30.55
C LEU A 443 -20.62 -23.21 31.44
#